data_AF-A0A961HBD8-F1
#
_entry.id   AF-A0A961HBD8-F1
#
_cell.length_a   1.000
_cell.length_b   1.000
_cell.length_c   1.000
_cell.angle_alpha   90.00
_cell.angle_beta   90.00
_cell.angle_gamma   90.00
#
_symmetry.space_group_name_H-M   'P 1'
#
loop_
_entity.id
_entity.type
_entity.pdbx_description
1 polymer ?
#
loop_
_entity_poly.entity_id
_entity_poly.type
_entity_poly.pdbx_seq_one_letter_code
_entity_poly.pdbx_strand_id
1 'polypeptide(L)'
;MADPVAADLLAAASGVLDESRLNALARCLDDAQPGADPEGRYRRLVTALDRLPASGPGGDRAAGFLGGDPAVLARMSLAAEVMGADGPEVGPGAGHLRRALHWQRYGRGPVSQLHRSCAADIARGSLRLWVRDGGVPVPVADLLNAVPSAPNRRGRVIVLRGQAQLARLDLRSRARMMCTALRADLGRQAAVLSRRQVGAFEDRVRREVRRVAVEFDDLTSRRLTELTDRAGLPPVGPAEPAGGVPLPTRRSTRLEHRLAALLGVGFGLGIALTLGRVLFDLRPDWTPLAPVGCVALGLVTSSWVVGARRLLAERAALERWVVEVVAELRAVLDERVLTMVLAIEEALAAEA
;
A
#
# COMPACT_ATOMS: atom_id res chain seq x y z
N MET A 1 -19.30 -0.26 -29.91
CA MET A 1 -19.38 1.20 -29.66
C MET A 1 -18.33 1.49 -28.59
N ALA A 2 -17.30 2.28 -28.90
CA ALA A 2 -16.22 2.53 -27.94
C ALA A 2 -16.77 3.19 -26.68
N ASP A 3 -16.35 2.70 -25.51
CA ASP A 3 -16.72 3.30 -24.22
C ASP A 3 -16.17 4.74 -24.17
N PRO A 4 -17.02 5.78 -24.03
CA PRO A 4 -16.56 7.16 -23.98
C PRO A 4 -15.53 7.39 -22.86
N VAL A 5 -15.63 6.64 -21.75
CA VAL A 5 -14.68 6.73 -20.64
C VAL A 5 -13.31 6.17 -21.03
N ALA A 6 -13.27 5.13 -21.85
CA ALA A 6 -12.02 4.57 -22.38
C ALA A 6 -11.35 5.51 -23.38
N ALA A 7 -12.15 6.17 -24.24
CA ALA A 7 -11.64 7.18 -25.17
C ALA A 7 -11.03 8.39 -24.44
N ASP A 8 -11.73 8.91 -23.43
CA ASP A 8 -11.24 10.01 -22.59
C ASP A 8 -9.96 9.63 -21.83
N LEU A 9 -9.87 8.39 -21.35
CA LEU A 9 -8.68 7.87 -20.68
C LEU A 9 -7.48 7.84 -21.63
N LEU A 10 -7.65 7.30 -22.85
CA LEU A 10 -6.57 7.21 -23.84
C LEU A 10 -6.12 8.59 -24.32
N ALA A 11 -7.06 9.51 -24.55
CA ALA A 11 -6.76 10.89 -24.90
C ALA A 11 -5.93 11.57 -23.80
N ALA A 12 -6.35 11.45 -22.54
CA ALA A 12 -5.60 12.03 -21.41
C ALA A 12 -4.23 11.36 -21.21
N ALA A 13 -4.14 10.05 -21.43
CA ALA A 13 -2.89 9.32 -21.29
C ALA A 13 -1.87 9.65 -22.37
N SER A 14 -2.31 10.03 -23.58
CA SER A 14 -1.41 10.40 -24.69
C SER A 14 -0.51 11.60 -24.39
N GLY A 15 -0.95 12.52 -23.53
CA GLY A 15 -0.16 13.66 -23.09
C GLY A 15 0.83 13.36 -21.95
N VAL A 16 0.81 12.15 -21.39
CA VAL A 16 1.53 11.79 -20.16
C VAL A 16 2.42 10.55 -20.34
N LEU A 17 1.99 9.59 -21.14
CA LEU A 17 2.64 8.30 -21.32
C LEU A 17 3.48 8.27 -22.61
N ASP A 18 4.55 7.48 -22.58
CA ASP A 18 5.25 7.09 -23.82
C ASP A 18 4.35 6.19 -24.70
N GLU A 19 4.69 6.14 -25.99
CA GLU A 19 3.92 5.40 -26.99
C GLU A 19 3.78 3.90 -26.65
N SER A 20 4.82 3.28 -26.07
CA SER A 20 4.79 1.88 -25.65
C SER A 20 3.76 1.63 -24.55
N ARG A 21 3.68 2.52 -23.57
CA ARG A 21 2.72 2.46 -22.45
C ARG A 21 1.32 2.82 -22.89
N LEU A 22 1.16 3.81 -23.76
CA LEU A 22 -0.13 4.16 -24.35
C LEU A 22 -0.70 2.97 -25.14
N ASN A 23 0.12 2.32 -25.97
CA ASN A 23 -0.26 1.12 -26.71
C ASN A 23 -0.57 -0.07 -25.79
N ALA A 24 0.14 -0.21 -24.67
CA ALA A 24 -0.18 -1.24 -23.67
C ALA A 24 -1.53 -0.98 -22.99
N LEU A 25 -1.84 0.28 -22.68
CA LEU A 25 -3.13 0.69 -22.12
C LEU A 25 -4.26 0.49 -23.12
N ALA A 26 -4.05 0.88 -24.39
CA ALA A 26 -5.01 0.65 -25.48
C ALA A 26 -5.33 -0.84 -25.64
N ARG A 27 -4.30 -1.72 -25.72
CA ARG A 27 -4.50 -3.17 -25.76
C ARG A 27 -5.31 -3.70 -24.57
N CYS A 28 -5.04 -3.21 -23.35
CA CYS A 28 -5.79 -3.64 -22.17
C CYS A 28 -7.29 -3.28 -22.25
N LEU A 29 -7.63 -2.20 -22.95
CA LEU A 29 -8.99 -1.73 -23.17
C LEU A 29 -9.65 -2.43 -24.37
N ASP A 30 -8.90 -2.67 -25.45
CA ASP A 30 -9.37 -3.27 -26.70
C ASP A 30 -9.56 -4.79 -26.62
N ASP A 31 -8.71 -5.51 -25.87
CA ASP A 31 -8.75 -6.99 -25.77
C ASP A 31 -9.98 -7.52 -25.01
N ALA A 32 -10.86 -6.65 -24.54
CA ALA A 32 -11.94 -7.01 -23.64
C ALA A 32 -13.32 -6.79 -24.28
N GLN A 33 -13.92 -7.87 -24.79
CA GLN A 33 -15.32 -7.88 -25.24
C GLN A 33 -16.23 -7.29 -24.13
N PRO A 34 -17.10 -6.30 -24.42
CA PRO A 34 -18.06 -5.77 -23.46
C PRO A 34 -18.93 -6.90 -22.85
N GLY A 35 -19.10 -6.91 -21.54
CA GLY A 35 -19.98 -7.84 -20.82
C GLY A 35 -19.49 -9.28 -20.54
N ALA A 36 -18.43 -9.78 -21.19
CA ALA A 36 -18.02 -11.18 -21.03
C ALA A 36 -17.11 -11.47 -19.80
N ASP A 37 -16.30 -10.48 -19.37
CA ASP A 37 -15.32 -10.61 -18.29
C ASP A 37 -15.08 -9.24 -17.60
N PRO A 38 -16.00 -8.78 -16.73
CA PRO A 38 -15.86 -7.49 -16.05
C PRO A 38 -14.68 -7.48 -15.06
N GLU A 39 -14.47 -8.58 -14.34
CA GLU A 39 -13.41 -8.73 -13.32
C GLU A 39 -12.01 -8.70 -13.95
N GLY A 40 -11.79 -9.45 -15.03
CA GLY A 40 -10.51 -9.44 -15.72
C GLY A 40 -10.24 -8.11 -16.41
N ARG A 41 -11.25 -7.43 -16.98
CA ARG A 41 -11.07 -6.07 -17.55
C ARG A 41 -10.66 -5.07 -16.48
N TYR A 42 -11.33 -5.07 -15.33
CA TYR A 42 -10.96 -4.24 -14.18
C TYR A 42 -9.52 -4.52 -13.72
N ARG A 43 -9.15 -5.79 -13.53
CA ARG A 43 -7.78 -6.17 -13.11
C ARG A 43 -6.71 -5.76 -14.10
N ARG A 44 -6.95 -5.95 -15.40
CA ARG A 44 -6.01 -5.55 -16.47
C ARG A 44 -5.76 -4.05 -16.42
N LEU A 45 -6.82 -3.25 -16.34
CA LEU A 45 -6.70 -1.79 -16.22
C LEU A 45 -5.92 -1.39 -14.96
N VAL A 46 -6.32 -1.89 -13.78
CA VAL A 46 -5.65 -1.56 -12.51
C VAL A 46 -4.18 -1.94 -12.56
N THR A 47 -3.84 -3.12 -13.09
CA THR A 47 -2.45 -3.57 -13.24
C THR A 47 -1.67 -2.68 -14.20
N ALA A 48 -2.28 -2.25 -15.31
CA ALA A 48 -1.64 -1.34 -16.27
C ALA A 48 -1.35 0.02 -15.65
N LEU A 49 -2.31 0.57 -14.88
CA LEU A 49 -2.16 1.84 -14.19
C LEU A 49 -1.16 1.78 -13.02
N ASP A 50 -1.16 0.70 -12.23
CA ASP A 50 -0.25 0.53 -11.09
C ASP A 50 1.22 0.32 -11.54
N ARG A 51 1.45 -0.10 -12.80
CA ARG A 51 2.79 -0.18 -13.41
C ARG A 51 3.34 1.18 -13.84
N LEU A 52 2.53 2.24 -13.83
CA LEU A 52 2.99 3.59 -14.15
C LEU A 52 3.86 4.11 -13.00
N PRO A 53 5.11 4.51 -13.26
CA PRO A 53 6.00 4.98 -12.21
C PRO A 53 5.53 6.35 -11.71
N ALA A 54 4.97 6.40 -10.50
CA ALA A 54 4.67 7.65 -9.79
C ALA A 54 5.93 8.35 -9.23
N SER A 55 7.13 7.81 -9.50
CA SER A 55 8.42 8.34 -9.04
C SER A 55 9.47 8.15 -10.14
N GLY A 56 10.28 9.19 -10.39
CA GLY A 56 11.24 9.26 -11.50
C GLY A 56 10.97 10.46 -12.41
N PRO A 57 11.79 10.68 -13.47
CA PRO A 57 11.52 11.74 -14.44
C PRO A 57 10.14 11.53 -15.09
N GLY A 58 9.22 12.48 -14.90
CA GLY A 58 7.82 12.36 -15.33
C GLY A 58 6.86 11.71 -14.33
N GLY A 59 7.35 11.32 -13.14
CA GLY A 59 6.54 10.73 -12.07
C GLY A 59 5.43 11.64 -11.56
N ASP A 60 5.66 12.96 -11.48
CA ASP A 60 4.64 13.92 -11.07
C ASP A 60 3.49 14.02 -12.09
N ARG A 61 3.80 13.92 -13.39
CA ARG A 61 2.79 13.89 -14.46
C ARG A 61 1.99 12.59 -14.41
N ALA A 62 2.65 11.45 -14.19
CA ALA A 62 1.99 10.17 -14.02
C ALA A 62 1.10 10.14 -12.76
N ALA A 63 1.59 10.66 -11.63
CA ALA A 63 0.81 10.80 -10.40
C ALA A 63 -0.38 11.74 -10.57
N GLY A 64 -0.19 12.87 -11.28
CA GLY A 64 -1.26 13.80 -11.65
C GLY A 64 -2.33 13.16 -12.53
N PHE A 65 -1.92 12.36 -13.53
CA PHE A 65 -2.83 11.59 -14.37
C PHE A 65 -3.60 10.51 -13.58
N LEU A 66 -2.90 9.71 -12.77
CA LEU A 66 -3.51 8.67 -11.94
C LEU A 66 -4.49 9.25 -10.91
N GLY A 67 -4.21 10.44 -10.40
CA GLY A 67 -5.11 11.20 -9.53
C GLY A 67 -6.22 11.95 -10.28
N GLY A 68 -6.08 12.13 -11.60
CA GLY A 68 -6.96 12.91 -12.44
C GLY A 68 -8.28 12.21 -12.77
N ASP A 69 -9.25 13.00 -13.22
CA ASP A 69 -10.60 12.52 -13.47
C ASP A 69 -10.69 11.36 -14.48
N PRO A 70 -9.96 11.35 -15.63
CA PRO A 70 -10.06 10.26 -16.60
C PRO A 70 -9.70 8.89 -16.02
N ALA A 71 -8.59 8.80 -15.28
CA ALA A 71 -8.16 7.56 -14.65
C ALA A 71 -9.12 7.11 -13.53
N VAL A 72 -9.60 8.06 -12.72
CA VAL A 72 -10.53 7.76 -11.62
C VAL A 72 -11.90 7.31 -12.16
N LEU A 73 -12.42 7.96 -13.20
CA LEU A 73 -13.70 7.63 -13.80
C LEU A 73 -13.66 6.30 -14.56
N ALA A 74 -12.55 5.98 -15.25
CA ALA A 74 -12.35 4.68 -15.91
C ALA A 74 -12.26 3.52 -14.91
N ARG A 75 -11.56 3.69 -13.79
CA ARG A 75 -11.56 2.68 -12.72
C ARG A 75 -12.95 2.51 -12.12
N MET A 76 -13.68 3.60 -11.90
CA MET A 76 -15.05 3.56 -11.39
C MET A 76 -16.00 2.84 -12.35
N SER A 77 -15.95 3.11 -13.65
CA SER A 77 -16.87 2.48 -14.63
C SER A 77 -16.69 0.97 -14.67
N LEU A 78 -15.44 0.49 -14.78
CA LEU A 78 -15.15 -0.94 -14.75
C LEU A 78 -15.48 -1.57 -13.40
N ALA A 79 -15.20 -0.89 -12.27
CA ALA A 79 -15.60 -1.37 -10.96
C ALA A 79 -17.13 -1.48 -10.83
N ALA A 80 -17.89 -0.53 -11.40
CA ALA A 80 -19.35 -0.57 -11.42
C ALA A 80 -19.88 -1.75 -12.25
N GLU A 81 -19.22 -2.12 -13.35
CA GLU A 81 -19.57 -3.32 -14.12
C GLU A 81 -19.35 -4.60 -13.30
N VAL A 82 -18.20 -4.71 -12.61
CA VAL A 82 -17.94 -5.85 -11.70
C VAL A 82 -19.04 -5.96 -10.65
N MET A 83 -19.34 -4.84 -9.98
CA MET A 83 -20.36 -4.83 -8.94
C MET A 83 -21.78 -5.06 -9.48
N GLY A 84 -22.08 -4.63 -10.70
CA GLY A 84 -23.39 -4.82 -11.33
C GLY A 84 -23.65 -6.28 -11.73
N ALA A 85 -22.61 -7.02 -12.13
CA ALA A 85 -22.71 -8.44 -12.43
C ALA A 85 -23.08 -9.29 -11.20
N ASP A 86 -22.72 -8.83 -10.00
CA ASP A 86 -22.97 -9.52 -8.73
C ASP A 86 -24.32 -9.16 -8.07
N GLY A 87 -25.14 -8.29 -8.69
CA GLY A 87 -26.49 -7.95 -8.23
C GLY A 87 -26.70 -6.68 -7.36
N PRO A 88 -25.68 -6.01 -6.77
CA PRO A 88 -25.85 -4.68 -6.20
C PRO A 88 -26.36 -3.66 -7.22
N GLU A 89 -27.43 -2.92 -6.91
CA GLU A 89 -27.86 -1.80 -7.74
C GLU A 89 -26.80 -0.68 -7.71
N VAL A 90 -26.20 -0.42 -8.87
CA VAL A 90 -25.19 0.65 -9.07
C VAL A 90 -25.80 1.90 -9.73
N GLY A 91 -27.14 1.94 -9.85
CA GLY A 91 -27.89 2.90 -10.68
C GLY A 91 -27.70 4.38 -10.36
N PRO A 92 -28.09 5.28 -11.28
CA PRO A 92 -27.88 6.74 -11.17
C PRO A 92 -28.70 7.46 -10.09
N GLY A 93 -29.53 6.75 -9.31
CA GLY A 93 -30.60 7.34 -8.49
C GLY A 93 -30.23 7.87 -7.10
N ALA A 94 -28.96 7.80 -6.68
CA ALA A 94 -28.52 8.38 -5.42
C ALA A 94 -27.49 9.47 -5.71
N GLY A 95 -27.75 10.71 -5.28
CA GLY A 95 -26.81 11.83 -5.45
C GLY A 95 -25.37 11.40 -5.13
N HIS A 96 -24.41 11.86 -5.93
CA HIS A 96 -23.05 11.30 -5.99
C HIS A 96 -22.37 11.12 -4.61
N LEU A 97 -22.61 12.04 -3.67
CA LEU A 97 -22.14 11.90 -2.28
C LEU A 97 -22.77 10.70 -1.53
N ARG A 98 -24.08 10.49 -1.65
CA ARG A 98 -24.78 9.36 -1.01
C ARG A 98 -24.27 8.03 -1.57
N ARG A 99 -24.06 7.96 -2.89
CA ARG A 99 -23.44 6.79 -3.55
C ARG A 99 -22.04 6.55 -3.01
N ALA A 100 -21.20 7.58 -2.90
CA ALA A 100 -19.86 7.45 -2.34
C ALA A 100 -19.87 6.89 -0.91
N LEU A 101 -20.74 7.41 -0.04
CA LEU A 101 -20.87 6.95 1.34
C LEU A 101 -21.37 5.50 1.44
N HIS A 102 -22.33 5.11 0.60
CA HIS A 102 -22.82 3.74 0.52
C HIS A 102 -21.68 2.76 0.23
N TRP A 103 -20.93 3.02 -0.85
CA TRP A 103 -19.82 2.15 -1.26
C TRP A 103 -18.65 2.16 -0.27
N GLN A 104 -18.39 3.29 0.40
CA GLN A 104 -17.41 3.33 1.48
C GLN A 104 -17.82 2.46 2.67
N ARG A 105 -19.12 2.41 3.02
CA ARG A 105 -19.63 1.52 4.06
C ARG A 105 -19.59 0.05 3.62
N TYR A 106 -20.00 -0.24 2.39
CA TYR A 106 -19.95 -1.58 1.81
C TYR A 106 -18.54 -2.18 1.84
N GLY A 107 -17.53 -1.43 1.37
CA GLY A 107 -16.13 -1.88 1.35
C GLY A 107 -15.49 -2.06 2.73
N ARG A 108 -16.10 -1.52 3.80
CA ARG A 108 -15.67 -1.76 5.20
C ARG A 108 -16.29 -3.03 5.80
N GLY A 109 -17.27 -3.63 5.14
CA GLY A 109 -17.87 -4.90 5.55
C GLY A 109 -16.98 -6.11 5.25
N PRO A 110 -17.44 -7.32 5.60
CA PRO A 110 -16.73 -8.58 5.36
C PRO A 110 -16.84 -9.01 3.89
N VAL A 111 -16.29 -8.21 2.98
CA VAL A 111 -16.31 -8.45 1.53
C VAL A 111 -14.96 -8.93 1.02
N SER A 112 -14.90 -9.49 -0.20
CA SER A 112 -13.65 -9.92 -0.82
C SER A 112 -12.70 -8.74 -1.09
N GLN A 113 -11.40 -9.00 -1.29
CA GLN A 113 -10.44 -7.95 -1.65
C GLN A 113 -10.82 -7.23 -2.96
N LEU A 114 -11.36 -7.98 -3.93
CA LEU A 114 -11.88 -7.43 -5.18
C LEU A 114 -13.01 -6.43 -4.89
N HIS A 115 -14.01 -6.82 -4.10
CA HIS A 115 -15.13 -5.96 -3.74
C HIS A 115 -14.69 -4.72 -2.95
N ARG A 116 -13.71 -4.84 -2.06
CA ARG A 116 -13.13 -3.67 -1.36
C ARG A 116 -12.49 -2.69 -2.35
N SER A 117 -11.78 -3.19 -3.35
CA SER A 117 -11.10 -2.38 -4.35
C SER A 117 -12.11 -1.71 -5.29
N CYS A 118 -13.09 -2.47 -5.79
CA CYS A 118 -14.19 -1.95 -6.60
C CYS A 118 -15.00 -0.89 -5.83
N ALA A 119 -15.36 -1.16 -4.58
CA ALA A 119 -16.08 -0.21 -3.74
C ALA A 119 -15.29 1.09 -3.50
N ALA A 120 -13.97 0.99 -3.31
CA ALA A 120 -13.10 2.16 -3.17
C ALA A 120 -13.03 2.99 -4.46
N ASP A 121 -12.92 2.34 -5.63
CA ASP A 121 -12.89 3.02 -6.92
C ASP A 121 -14.25 3.66 -7.26
N ILE A 122 -15.38 2.99 -6.94
CA ILE A 122 -16.72 3.56 -7.09
C ILE A 122 -16.91 4.76 -6.17
N ALA A 123 -16.48 4.67 -4.90
CA ALA A 123 -16.58 5.78 -3.97
C ALA A 123 -15.75 6.97 -4.43
N ARG A 124 -14.52 6.75 -4.90
CA ARG A 124 -13.63 7.80 -5.39
C ARG A 124 -14.18 8.50 -6.63
N GLY A 125 -14.66 7.75 -7.62
CA GLY A 125 -15.28 8.34 -8.81
C GLY A 125 -16.58 9.06 -8.51
N SER A 126 -17.39 8.54 -7.58
CA SER A 126 -18.60 9.22 -7.12
C SER A 126 -18.27 10.56 -6.44
N LEU A 127 -17.21 10.63 -5.62
CA LEU A 127 -16.75 11.91 -5.05
C LEU A 127 -16.25 12.90 -6.12
N ARG A 128 -15.58 12.41 -7.17
CA ARG A 128 -15.17 13.27 -8.31
C ARG A 128 -16.37 13.90 -9.01
N LEU A 129 -17.39 13.09 -9.30
CA LEU A 129 -18.62 13.58 -9.91
C LEU A 129 -19.37 14.55 -8.98
N TRP A 130 -19.41 14.28 -7.68
CA TRP A 130 -20.00 15.21 -6.70
C TRP A 130 -19.34 16.58 -6.71
N VAL A 131 -18.00 16.63 -6.77
CA VAL A 131 -17.27 17.91 -6.86
C VAL A 131 -17.54 18.62 -8.19
N ARG A 132 -17.63 17.88 -9.30
CA ARG A 132 -18.00 18.45 -10.62
C ARG A 132 -19.40 19.08 -10.60
N ASP A 133 -20.33 18.49 -9.87
CA ASP A 133 -21.70 19.00 -9.72
C ASP A 133 -21.81 20.17 -8.70
N GLY A 134 -20.69 20.76 -8.30
CA GLY A 134 -20.65 21.90 -7.37
C GLY A 134 -20.58 21.50 -5.89
N GLY A 135 -20.34 20.23 -5.58
CA GLY A 135 -20.05 19.78 -4.22
C GLY A 135 -18.76 20.40 -3.70
N VAL A 136 -18.85 21.17 -2.62
CA VAL A 136 -17.68 21.81 -2.00
C VAL A 136 -17.07 20.83 -0.99
N PRO A 137 -15.84 20.32 -1.21
CA PRO A 137 -15.13 19.57 -0.17
C PRO A 137 -14.84 20.54 0.97
N VAL A 138 -15.49 20.37 2.11
CA VAL A 138 -15.19 21.18 3.29
C VAL A 138 -13.93 20.58 3.94
N PRO A 139 -12.82 21.35 4.04
CA PRO A 139 -11.66 20.92 4.79
C PRO A 139 -12.08 20.53 6.21
N VAL A 140 -11.50 19.45 6.74
CA VAL A 140 -11.77 19.06 8.13
C VAL A 140 -11.44 20.22 9.07
N ALA A 141 -10.39 21.00 8.76
CA ALA A 141 -10.04 22.23 9.47
C ALA A 141 -11.19 23.27 9.50
N ASP A 142 -11.94 23.44 8.42
CA ASP A 142 -13.04 24.40 8.35
C ASP A 142 -14.27 23.90 9.09
N LEU A 143 -14.55 22.59 9.07
CA LEU A 143 -15.57 21.97 9.93
C LEU A 143 -15.21 22.12 11.42
N LEU A 144 -13.92 22.09 11.75
CA LEU A 144 -13.44 22.33 13.11
C LEU A 144 -13.61 23.80 13.52
N ASN A 145 -13.44 24.75 12.58
CA ASN A 145 -13.58 26.19 12.81
C ASN A 145 -15.05 26.68 12.80
N ALA A 146 -15.95 25.98 12.09
CA ALA A 146 -17.34 26.38 11.91
C ALA A 146 -18.28 25.98 13.06
N VAL A 147 -17.78 25.37 14.14
CA VAL A 147 -18.66 24.92 15.23
C VAL A 147 -19.10 26.14 16.06
N PRO A 148 -20.42 26.42 16.17
CA PRO A 148 -20.91 27.56 16.93
C PRO A 148 -20.59 27.39 18.42
N SER A 149 -20.24 28.49 19.08
CA SER A 149 -20.14 28.59 20.54
C SER A 149 -21.47 28.16 21.16
N ALA A 150 -21.53 26.93 21.68
CA ALA A 150 -22.78 26.42 22.24
C ALA A 150 -23.19 27.25 23.47
N PRO A 151 -24.46 27.69 23.56
CA PRO A 151 -24.90 28.65 24.58
C PRO A 151 -25.03 28.05 25.99
N ASN A 152 -24.87 26.73 26.15
CA ASN A 152 -25.01 26.04 27.43
C ASN A 152 -23.87 25.01 27.68
N ARG A 153 -23.58 24.72 28.96
CA ARG A 153 -22.50 23.81 29.39
C ARG A 153 -22.60 22.43 28.72
N ARG A 154 -23.81 21.88 28.60
CA ARG A 154 -24.07 20.60 27.92
C ARG A 154 -23.74 20.64 26.43
N GLY A 155 -24.05 21.74 25.74
CA GLY A 155 -23.73 21.93 24.33
C GLY A 155 -22.23 22.07 24.07
N ARG A 156 -21.48 22.75 24.96
CA ARG A 156 -20.01 22.82 24.89
C ARG A 156 -19.37 21.43 24.98
N VAL A 157 -19.84 20.59 25.90
CA VAL A 157 -19.35 19.20 26.06
C VAL A 157 -19.64 18.35 24.80
N ILE A 158 -20.83 18.50 24.20
CA ILE A 158 -21.19 17.76 22.97
C ILE A 158 -20.31 18.20 21.79
N VAL A 159 -20.07 19.50 21.64
CA VAL A 159 -19.18 20.07 20.62
C VAL A 159 -17.74 19.59 20.79
N LEU A 160 -17.21 19.63 22.02
CA LEU A 160 -15.85 19.21 22.33
C LEU A 160 -15.66 17.70 22.08
N ARG A 161 -16.65 16.86 22.42
CA ARG A 161 -16.63 15.43 22.04
C ARG A 161 -16.63 15.25 20.52
N GLY A 162 -17.44 16.01 19.79
CA GLY A 162 -17.45 15.98 18.33
C GLY A 162 -16.08 16.31 17.73
N GLN A 163 -15.43 17.36 18.24
CA GLN A 163 -14.09 17.77 17.81
C GLN A 163 -13.01 16.74 18.19
N ALA A 164 -13.09 16.14 19.38
CA ALA A 164 -12.18 15.08 19.80
C ALA A 164 -12.31 13.83 18.91
N GLN A 165 -13.53 13.43 18.54
CA GLN A 165 -13.75 12.31 17.62
C GLN A 165 -13.28 12.61 16.20
N LEU A 166 -13.45 13.85 15.70
CA LEU A 166 -12.92 14.27 14.40
C LEU A 166 -11.38 14.30 14.40
N ALA A 167 -10.76 14.85 15.44
CA ALA A 167 -9.30 14.87 15.59
C ALA A 167 -8.72 13.44 15.65
N ARG A 168 -9.39 12.52 16.35
CA ARG A 168 -9.05 11.11 16.37
C ARG A 168 -9.06 10.49 14.97
N LEU A 169 -10.09 10.78 14.17
CA LEU A 169 -10.20 10.25 12.81
C LEU A 169 -9.10 10.79 11.90
N ASP A 170 -8.78 12.08 12.01
CA ASP A 170 -7.72 12.72 11.22
C ASP A 170 -6.33 12.14 11.57
N LEU A 171 -5.98 12.07 12.85
CA LEU A 171 -4.72 11.48 13.30
C LEU A 171 -4.58 10.01 12.89
N ARG A 172 -5.66 9.24 12.99
CA ARG A 172 -5.65 7.84 12.55
C ARG A 172 -5.47 7.71 11.04
N SER A 173 -6.06 8.61 10.27
CA SER A 173 -5.85 8.68 8.81
C SER A 173 -4.39 9.02 8.49
N ARG A 174 -3.81 10.00 9.20
CA ARG A 174 -2.42 10.42 9.05
C ARG A 174 -1.43 9.31 9.39
N ALA A 175 -1.62 8.63 10.53
CA ALA A 175 -0.81 7.47 10.93
C ALA A 175 -0.81 6.38 9.86
N ARG A 176 -1.99 6.05 9.31
CA ARG A 176 -2.11 5.07 8.21
C ARG A 176 -1.31 5.51 6.99
N MET A 177 -1.41 6.77 6.59
CA MET A 177 -0.70 7.31 5.44
C MET A 177 0.83 7.20 5.62
N MET A 178 1.35 7.59 6.79
CA MET A 178 2.77 7.49 7.13
C MET A 178 3.26 6.04 7.12
N CYS A 179 2.51 5.11 7.71
CA CYS A 179 2.85 3.68 7.68
C CYS A 179 2.83 3.10 6.26
N THR A 180 1.86 3.48 5.42
CA THR A 180 1.81 3.03 4.02
C THR A 180 2.98 3.58 3.20
N ALA A 181 3.34 4.85 3.41
CA ALA A 181 4.49 5.48 2.75
C ALA A 181 5.81 4.83 3.19
N LEU A 182 6.00 4.63 4.50
CA LEU A 182 7.18 3.95 5.05
C LEU A 182 7.31 2.52 4.50
N ARG A 183 6.22 1.75 4.46
CA ARG A 183 6.22 0.41 3.88
C ARG A 183 6.64 0.42 2.41
N ALA A 184 6.07 1.32 1.61
CA ALA A 184 6.39 1.42 0.20
C ALA A 184 7.87 1.75 -0.01
N ASP A 185 8.41 2.67 0.80
CA ASP A 185 9.82 3.05 0.70
C ASP A 185 10.78 1.94 1.12
N LEU A 186 10.53 1.30 2.27
CA LEU A 186 11.33 0.17 2.76
C LEU A 186 11.25 -1.04 1.82
N GLY A 187 10.09 -1.31 1.21
CA GLY A 187 9.92 -2.37 0.21
C GLY A 187 10.74 -2.12 -1.05
N ARG A 188 10.74 -0.88 -1.57
CA ARG A 188 11.60 -0.50 -2.71
C ARG A 188 13.08 -0.69 -2.40
N GLN A 189 13.51 -0.28 -1.20
CA GLN A 189 14.90 -0.47 -0.78
C GLN A 189 15.24 -1.95 -0.64
N ALA A 190 14.34 -2.76 -0.08
CA ALA A 190 14.53 -4.20 0.08
C ALA A 190 14.74 -4.93 -1.25
N ALA A 191 14.06 -4.49 -2.33
CA ALA A 191 14.17 -5.09 -3.66
C ALA A 191 15.57 -4.95 -4.29
N VAL A 192 16.34 -3.91 -3.92
CA VAL A 192 17.65 -3.59 -4.51
C VAL A 192 18.83 -4.04 -3.61
N LEU A 193 18.56 -4.60 -2.43
CA LEU A 193 19.62 -4.97 -1.49
C LEU A 193 20.58 -6.04 -2.03
N SER A 194 21.86 -5.82 -1.75
CA SER A 194 22.93 -6.81 -1.87
C SER A 194 23.18 -7.53 -0.55
N ARG A 195 23.72 -8.76 -0.62
CA ARG A 195 23.94 -9.64 0.55
C ARG A 195 24.81 -9.02 1.66
N ARG A 196 25.71 -8.08 1.33
CA ARG A 196 26.58 -7.38 2.29
C ARG A 196 25.88 -6.23 3.02
N GLN A 197 24.79 -5.70 2.47
CA GLN A 197 24.10 -4.51 3.01
C GLN A 197 22.94 -4.84 3.96
N VAL A 198 22.67 -6.12 4.18
CA VAL A 198 21.52 -6.60 4.95
C VAL A 198 21.54 -6.09 6.40
N GLY A 199 22.71 -6.07 7.07
CA GLY A 199 22.81 -5.53 8.44
C GLY A 199 22.57 -4.02 8.49
N ALA A 200 23.17 -3.27 7.56
CA ALA A 200 22.98 -1.82 7.48
C ALA A 200 21.52 -1.42 7.16
N PHE A 201 20.77 -2.30 6.48
CA PHE A 201 19.36 -2.11 6.21
C PHE A 201 18.51 -2.20 7.49
N GLU A 202 18.77 -3.16 8.37
CA GLU A 202 18.04 -3.30 9.63
C GLU A 202 18.20 -2.06 10.52
N ASP A 203 19.41 -1.54 10.62
CA ASP A 203 19.68 -0.29 11.34
C ASP A 203 18.97 0.92 10.71
N ARG A 204 18.87 0.94 9.38
CA ARG A 204 18.14 1.99 8.66
C ARG A 204 16.64 1.91 8.89
N VAL A 205 16.05 0.71 8.81
CA VAL A 205 14.63 0.49 9.15
C VAL A 205 14.33 0.99 10.57
N ARG A 206 15.19 0.64 11.54
CA ARG A 206 15.05 1.11 12.92
C ARG A 206 15.09 2.63 13.05
N ARG A 207 15.97 3.30 12.30
CA ARG A 207 16.05 4.77 12.27
C ARG A 207 14.80 5.40 11.65
N GLU A 208 14.35 4.91 10.49
CA GLU A 208 13.16 5.47 9.82
C GLU A 208 11.88 5.24 10.64
N VAL A 209 11.72 4.07 11.28
CA VAL A 209 10.60 3.80 12.18
C VAL A 209 10.60 4.78 13.37
N ARG A 210 11.77 4.99 14.00
CA ARG A 210 11.90 5.97 15.09
C ARG A 210 11.59 7.39 14.64
N ARG A 211 12.08 7.77 13.46
CA ARG A 211 11.80 9.08 12.87
C ARG A 211 10.31 9.30 12.67
N VAL A 212 9.60 8.33 12.09
CA VAL A 212 8.14 8.39 11.88
C VAL A 212 7.38 8.45 13.21
N ALA A 213 7.82 7.70 14.22
CA ALA A 213 7.21 7.74 15.55
C ALA A 213 7.36 9.14 16.18
N VAL A 214 8.57 9.71 16.18
CA VAL A 214 8.84 11.06 16.70
C VAL A 214 8.04 12.12 15.95
N GLU A 215 7.99 12.03 14.61
CA GLU A 215 7.20 12.95 13.79
C GLU A 215 5.70 12.88 14.15
N PHE A 216 5.18 11.68 14.41
CA PHE A 216 3.78 11.51 14.80
C PHE A 216 3.51 12.00 16.24
N ASP A 217 4.45 11.82 17.16
CA ASP A 217 4.36 12.31 18.53
C ASP A 217 4.34 13.84 18.55
N ASP A 218 5.17 14.50 17.72
CA ASP A 218 5.16 15.96 17.54
C ASP A 218 3.81 16.45 17.00
N LEU A 219 3.27 15.77 15.99
CA LEU A 219 1.96 16.09 15.40
C LEU A 219 0.84 15.95 16.43
N THR A 220 0.84 14.85 17.19
CA THR A 220 -0.15 14.59 18.23
C THR A 220 -0.08 15.64 19.33
N SER A 221 1.13 15.99 19.77
CA SER A 221 1.36 17.00 20.82
C SER A 221 0.88 18.39 20.39
N ARG A 222 1.26 18.84 19.18
CA ARG A 222 0.77 20.11 18.62
C ARG A 222 -0.75 20.14 18.54
N ARG A 223 -1.35 19.03 18.09
CA ARG A 223 -2.80 18.95 17.94
C ARG A 223 -3.53 18.97 19.30
N LEU A 224 -2.96 18.34 20.31
CA LEU A 224 -3.47 18.38 21.68
C LEU A 224 -3.43 19.82 22.22
N THR A 225 -2.28 20.51 22.10
CA THR A 225 -2.14 21.93 22.51
C THR A 225 -3.15 22.83 21.81
N GLU A 226 -3.31 22.67 20.49
CA GLU A 226 -4.29 23.41 19.71
C GLU A 226 -5.75 23.16 20.14
N LEU A 227 -6.08 21.99 20.65
CA LEU A 227 -7.42 21.66 21.13
C LEU A 227 -7.64 22.16 22.55
N THR A 228 -6.64 22.06 23.43
CA THR A 228 -6.72 22.61 24.79
C THR A 228 -6.82 24.13 24.77
N ASP A 229 -6.04 24.80 23.92
CA ASP A 229 -6.08 26.27 23.76
C ASP A 229 -7.45 26.75 23.27
N ARG A 230 -8.02 26.07 22.25
CA ARG A 230 -9.35 26.42 21.73
C ARG A 230 -10.47 26.14 22.73
N ALA A 231 -10.31 25.13 23.59
CA ALA A 231 -11.29 24.78 24.61
C ALA A 231 -11.18 25.65 25.88
N GLY A 232 -10.05 26.33 26.09
CA GLY A 232 -9.71 27.04 27.33
C GLY A 232 -9.33 26.11 28.48
N LEU A 233 -8.96 24.86 28.17
CA LEU A 233 -8.58 23.84 29.15
C LEU A 233 -7.12 24.06 29.61
N PRO A 234 -6.76 23.64 30.84
CA PRO A 234 -5.36 23.68 31.27
C PRO A 234 -4.50 22.83 30.31
N PRO A 235 -3.26 23.25 30.05
CA PRO A 235 -2.36 22.51 29.17
C PRO A 235 -2.17 21.11 29.75
N VAL A 236 -2.62 20.10 29.00
CA VAL A 236 -2.34 18.70 29.29
C VAL A 236 -0.83 18.52 29.10
N GLY A 237 -0.12 18.14 30.18
CA GLY A 237 1.32 17.97 30.16
C GLY A 237 1.77 16.98 29.08
N PRO A 238 3.01 17.11 28.55
CA PRO A 238 3.50 16.20 27.53
C PRO A 238 3.40 14.77 28.04
N ALA A 239 2.69 13.93 27.29
CA ALA A 239 2.64 12.50 27.58
C ALA A 239 4.07 11.98 27.67
N GLU A 240 4.40 11.22 28.73
CA GLU A 240 5.72 10.62 28.87
C GLU A 240 6.09 9.91 27.55
N PRO A 241 7.31 10.13 27.04
CA PRO A 241 7.75 9.47 25.82
C PRO A 241 7.81 7.97 26.11
N ALA A 242 6.74 7.24 25.80
CA ALA A 242 6.74 5.80 26.06
C ALA A 242 7.93 5.18 25.35
N GLY A 243 8.60 4.29 26.09
CA GLY A 243 9.83 3.65 25.71
C GLY A 243 9.79 3.10 24.28
N GLY A 244 10.96 3.08 23.66
CA GLY A 244 11.11 2.86 22.21
C GLY A 244 10.33 1.66 21.67
N VAL A 245 9.76 1.84 20.48
CA VAL A 245 9.03 0.82 19.70
C VAL A 245 9.73 -0.54 19.81
N PRO A 246 9.13 -1.56 20.45
CA PRO A 246 9.71 -2.89 20.55
C PRO A 246 9.67 -3.55 19.17
N LEU A 247 10.72 -3.32 18.39
CA LEU A 247 10.83 -3.85 17.03
C LEU A 247 11.12 -5.36 17.06
N PRO A 248 10.36 -6.18 16.33
CA PRO A 248 10.60 -7.62 16.27
C PRO A 248 12.02 -7.92 15.77
N THR A 249 12.73 -8.78 16.49
CA THR A 249 14.05 -9.26 16.07
C THR A 249 13.91 -10.27 14.95
N ARG A 250 14.68 -10.12 13.88
CA ARG A 250 14.67 -11.04 12.74
C ARG A 250 15.07 -12.46 13.17
N ARG A 251 14.18 -13.45 13.00
CA ARG A 251 14.54 -14.87 13.19
C ARG A 251 15.55 -15.30 12.12
N SER A 252 16.73 -15.76 12.55
CA SER A 252 17.74 -16.29 11.64
C SER A 252 17.47 -17.76 11.31
N THR A 253 16.87 -18.06 10.16
CA THR A 253 16.68 -19.43 9.64
C THR A 253 17.94 -19.97 8.94
N ARG A 254 19.13 -19.67 9.49
CA ARG A 254 20.42 -20.03 8.86
C ARG A 254 20.66 -21.55 8.78
N LEU A 255 20.07 -22.33 9.68
CA LEU A 255 20.30 -23.78 9.76
C LEU A 255 19.52 -24.56 8.69
N GLU A 256 18.20 -24.29 8.56
CA GLU A 256 17.36 -24.88 7.51
C GLU A 256 17.88 -24.57 6.10
N HIS A 257 18.43 -23.36 5.92
CA HIS A 257 18.95 -22.92 4.62
C HIS A 257 20.29 -23.58 4.25
N ARG A 258 21.09 -24.02 5.22
CA ARG A 258 22.29 -24.82 4.97
C ARG A 258 21.93 -26.25 4.57
N LEU A 259 20.89 -26.81 5.16
CA LEU A 259 20.38 -28.14 4.80
C LEU A 259 19.80 -28.16 3.37
N ALA A 260 19.00 -27.16 3.00
CA ALA A 260 18.47 -27.05 1.63
C ALA A 260 19.57 -26.82 0.57
N ALA A 261 20.63 -26.08 0.91
CA ALA A 261 21.77 -25.86 0.02
C ALA A 261 22.61 -27.12 -0.17
N LEU A 262 22.85 -27.90 0.90
CA LEU A 262 23.54 -29.19 0.81
C LEU A 262 22.74 -30.19 -0.04
N LEU A 263 21.41 -30.21 0.11
CA LEU A 263 20.53 -31.05 -0.71
C LEU A 263 20.56 -30.65 -2.20
N GLY A 264 20.52 -29.35 -2.49
CA GLY A 264 20.55 -28.83 -3.86
C GLY A 264 21.88 -29.07 -4.59
N VAL A 265 23.00 -28.95 -3.86
CA VAL A 265 24.34 -29.25 -4.40
C VAL A 265 24.50 -30.75 -4.67
N GLY A 266 24.04 -31.61 -3.75
CA GLY A 266 24.09 -33.06 -3.93
C GLY A 266 23.23 -33.54 -5.11
N PHE A 267 22.04 -32.96 -5.28
CA PHE A 267 21.14 -33.31 -6.38
C PHE A 267 21.68 -32.85 -7.76
N GLY A 268 22.23 -31.63 -7.86
CA GLY A 268 22.84 -31.12 -9.08
C GLY A 268 24.08 -31.93 -9.51
N LEU A 269 24.89 -32.38 -8.53
CA LEU A 269 26.01 -33.28 -8.78
C LEU A 269 25.54 -34.64 -9.31
N GLY A 270 24.46 -35.20 -8.76
CA GLY A 270 23.87 -36.46 -9.22
C GLY A 270 23.37 -36.42 -10.67
N ILE A 271 22.67 -35.34 -11.05
CA ILE A 271 22.16 -35.15 -12.42
C ILE A 271 23.30 -34.92 -13.42
N ALA A 272 24.33 -34.16 -13.04
CA ALA A 272 25.48 -33.91 -13.92
C ALA A 272 26.27 -35.21 -14.21
N LEU A 273 26.41 -36.08 -13.21
CA LEU A 273 27.07 -37.37 -13.36
C LEU A 273 26.25 -38.35 -14.23
N THR A 274 24.92 -38.39 -14.08
CA THR A 274 24.07 -39.24 -14.91
C THR A 274 24.05 -38.78 -16.37
N LEU A 275 23.89 -37.48 -16.64
CA LEU A 275 23.92 -36.93 -18.00
C LEU A 275 25.31 -37.02 -18.65
N GLY A 276 26.38 -36.76 -17.89
CA GLY A 276 27.74 -36.90 -18.38
C GLY A 276 28.07 -38.33 -18.79
N ARG A 277 27.54 -39.32 -18.05
CA ARG A 277 27.70 -40.74 -18.37
C ARG A 277 26.92 -41.14 -19.63
N VAL A 278 25.66 -40.68 -19.75
CA VAL A 278 24.84 -40.93 -20.95
C VAL A 278 25.48 -40.31 -22.20
N LEU A 279 26.07 -39.12 -22.09
CA LEU A 279 26.76 -38.48 -23.22
C LEU A 279 28.03 -39.22 -23.63
N PHE A 280 28.76 -39.78 -22.66
CA PHE A 280 29.97 -40.56 -22.90
C PHE A 280 29.67 -41.88 -23.61
N ASP A 281 28.57 -42.54 -23.25
CA ASP A 281 28.12 -43.78 -23.91
C ASP A 281 27.66 -43.54 -25.37
N LEU A 282 27.27 -42.31 -25.74
CA LEU A 282 26.82 -41.99 -27.10
C LEU A 282 27.94 -41.60 -28.08
N ARG A 283 29.10 -41.10 -27.62
CA ARG A 283 30.25 -40.74 -28.48
C ARG A 283 31.61 -40.92 -27.78
N PRO A 284 32.28 -42.07 -27.98
CA PRO A 284 33.56 -42.38 -27.34
C PRO A 284 34.76 -41.55 -27.82
N ASP A 285 34.67 -40.90 -28.99
CA ASP A 285 35.81 -40.21 -29.63
C ASP A 285 36.11 -38.81 -29.05
N TRP A 286 35.35 -38.36 -28.04
CA TRP A 286 35.56 -37.06 -27.42
C TRP A 286 36.66 -37.16 -26.37
N THR A 287 37.71 -36.36 -26.50
CA THR A 287 38.80 -36.25 -25.52
C THR A 287 38.26 -36.09 -24.09
N PRO A 288 38.90 -36.69 -23.06
CA PRO A 288 38.42 -36.74 -21.67
C PRO A 288 38.18 -35.37 -20.99
N LEU A 289 38.50 -34.27 -21.65
CA LEU A 289 38.15 -32.89 -21.27
C LEU A 289 36.65 -32.58 -21.36
N ALA A 290 35.91 -33.21 -22.27
CA ALA A 290 34.48 -32.97 -22.47
C ALA A 290 33.59 -33.30 -21.24
N PRO A 291 33.71 -34.48 -20.60
CA PRO A 291 32.88 -34.79 -19.42
C PRO A 291 33.21 -33.89 -18.21
N VAL A 292 34.48 -33.52 -18.04
CA VAL A 292 34.92 -32.61 -16.96
C VAL A 292 34.30 -31.22 -17.15
N GLY A 293 34.25 -30.72 -18.39
CA GLY A 293 33.60 -29.45 -18.72
C GLY A 293 32.09 -29.46 -18.41
N CYS A 294 31.38 -30.54 -18.78
CA CYS A 294 29.95 -30.68 -18.48
C CYS A 294 29.66 -30.72 -16.97
N VAL A 295 30.47 -31.44 -16.19
CA VAL A 295 30.34 -31.49 -14.72
C VAL A 295 30.60 -30.13 -14.10
N ALA A 296 31.67 -29.43 -14.54
CA ALA A 296 31.97 -28.09 -14.06
C ALA A 296 30.84 -27.10 -14.37
N LEU A 297 30.28 -27.14 -15.60
CA LEU A 297 29.17 -26.29 -16.01
C LEU A 297 27.88 -26.59 -15.22
N GLY A 298 27.59 -27.87 -14.97
CA GLY A 298 26.46 -28.29 -14.13
C GLY A 298 26.58 -27.82 -12.68
N LEU A 299 27.79 -27.86 -12.12
CA LEU A 299 28.08 -27.35 -10.77
C LEU A 299 27.97 -25.82 -10.70
N VAL A 300 28.51 -25.11 -11.69
CA VAL A 300 28.43 -23.64 -11.77
C VAL A 300 26.96 -23.20 -11.87
N THR A 301 26.18 -23.78 -12.77
CA THR A 301 24.76 -23.43 -12.95
C THR A 301 23.92 -23.79 -11.72
N SER A 302 24.13 -24.97 -11.11
CA SER A 302 23.42 -25.37 -9.89
C SER A 302 23.75 -24.46 -8.71
N SER A 303 25.03 -24.13 -8.52
CA SER A 303 25.46 -23.19 -7.47
C SER A 303 24.90 -21.79 -7.70
N TRP A 304 24.80 -21.34 -8.95
CA TRP A 304 24.17 -20.09 -9.32
C TRP A 304 22.67 -20.08 -9.03
N VAL A 305 21.94 -21.14 -9.39
CA VAL A 305 20.49 -21.28 -9.10
C VAL A 305 20.21 -21.31 -7.59
N VAL A 306 21.02 -22.06 -6.82
CA VAL A 306 20.90 -22.09 -5.36
C VAL A 306 21.23 -20.73 -4.76
N GLY A 307 22.23 -20.03 -5.29
CA GLY A 307 22.56 -18.65 -4.92
C GLY A 307 21.42 -17.67 -5.20
N ALA A 308 20.83 -17.74 -6.40
CA ALA A 308 19.71 -16.90 -6.81
C ALA A 308 18.45 -17.18 -5.97
N ARG A 309 18.07 -18.45 -5.78
CA ARG A 309 16.95 -18.84 -4.91
C ARG A 309 17.16 -18.38 -3.47
N ARG A 310 18.39 -18.48 -2.96
CA ARG A 310 18.74 -18.00 -1.62
C ARG A 310 18.59 -16.49 -1.50
N LEU A 311 19.05 -15.72 -2.50
CA LEU A 311 18.87 -14.27 -2.51
C LEU A 311 17.40 -13.88 -2.52
N LEU A 312 16.56 -14.60 -3.29
CA LEU A 312 15.11 -14.38 -3.31
C LEU A 312 14.45 -14.72 -1.98
N ALA A 313 14.83 -15.84 -1.33
CA ALA A 313 14.32 -16.21 -0.01
C ALA A 313 14.73 -15.20 1.08
N GLU A 314 15.98 -14.72 1.04
CA GLU A 314 16.48 -13.69 1.95
C GLU A 314 15.73 -12.35 1.75
N ARG A 315 15.40 -11.97 0.51
CA ARG A 315 14.57 -10.79 0.19
C ARG A 315 13.12 -10.95 0.68
N ALA A 316 12.49 -12.09 0.41
CA ALA A 316 11.13 -12.37 0.87
C ALA A 316 11.03 -12.42 2.41
N ALA A 317 12.10 -12.83 3.10
CA ALA A 317 12.17 -12.75 4.56
C ALA A 317 12.28 -11.30 5.06
N LEU A 318 13.05 -10.45 4.37
CA LEU A 318 13.14 -9.01 4.69
C LEU A 318 11.83 -8.29 4.47
N GLU A 319 11.14 -8.54 3.35
CA GLU A 319 9.83 -7.94 3.08
C GLU A 319 8.80 -8.33 4.14
N ARG A 320 8.76 -9.61 4.54
CA ARG A 320 7.91 -10.09 5.64
C ARG A 320 8.23 -9.39 6.96
N TRP A 321 9.52 -9.30 7.31
CA TRP A 321 9.94 -8.59 8.52
C TRP A 321 9.57 -7.10 8.49
N VAL A 322 9.71 -6.41 7.35
CA VAL A 322 9.25 -5.02 7.19
C VAL A 322 7.74 -4.90 7.38
N VAL A 323 6.95 -5.88 6.93
CA VAL A 323 5.49 -5.91 7.19
C VAL A 323 5.22 -5.93 8.69
N GLU A 324 5.88 -6.83 9.41
CA GLU A 324 5.72 -6.99 10.86
C GLU A 324 6.12 -5.71 11.59
N VAL A 325 7.28 -5.13 11.25
CA VAL A 325 7.77 -3.86 11.83
C VAL A 325 6.78 -2.71 11.63
N VAL A 326 6.23 -2.56 10.43
CA VAL A 326 5.26 -1.48 10.13
C VAL A 326 3.92 -1.73 10.84
N ALA A 327 3.51 -2.98 11.01
CA ALA A 327 2.33 -3.32 11.79
C ALA A 327 2.50 -2.97 13.28
N GLU A 328 3.67 -3.26 13.84
CA GLU A 328 4.01 -2.92 15.22
C GLU A 328 4.04 -1.40 15.43
N LEU A 329 4.68 -0.67 14.51
CA LEU A 329 4.65 0.80 14.52
C LEU A 329 3.21 1.31 14.51
N ARG A 330 2.36 0.79 13.62
CA ARG A 330 0.96 1.19 13.54
C ARG A 330 0.20 0.94 14.84
N ALA A 331 0.46 -0.17 15.53
CA ALA A 331 -0.16 -0.46 16.82
C ALA A 331 0.22 0.60 17.85
N VAL A 332 1.52 0.94 17.94
CA VAL A 332 2.02 2.02 18.82
C VAL A 332 1.37 3.36 18.47
N LEU A 333 1.29 3.73 17.18
CA LEU A 333 0.65 5.00 16.78
C LEU A 333 -0.84 5.02 17.12
N ASP A 334 -1.57 3.91 16.88
CA ASP A 334 -3.00 3.80 17.24
C ASP A 334 -3.18 3.91 18.78
N GLU A 335 -2.27 3.36 19.59
CA GLU A 335 -2.26 3.50 21.05
C GLU A 335 -2.05 4.96 21.50
N ARG A 336 -1.12 5.69 20.88
CA ARG A 336 -0.91 7.13 21.18
C ARG A 336 -2.16 7.98 20.96
N VAL A 337 -2.89 7.69 19.88
CA VAL A 337 -4.15 8.38 19.59
C VAL A 337 -5.19 8.10 20.69
N LEU A 338 -5.21 6.88 21.25
CA LEU A 338 -6.10 6.56 22.37
C LEU A 338 -5.70 7.31 23.64
N THR A 339 -4.41 7.35 23.98
CA THR A 339 -3.91 8.10 25.15
C THR A 339 -4.26 9.58 25.06
N MET A 340 -4.10 10.20 23.89
CA MET A 340 -4.48 11.60 23.67
C MET A 340 -5.97 11.83 23.91
N VAL A 341 -6.84 10.95 23.38
CA VAL A 341 -8.30 11.07 23.56
C VAL A 341 -8.68 10.93 25.04
N LEU A 342 -8.07 9.97 25.75
CA LEU A 342 -8.28 9.79 27.18
C LEU A 342 -7.85 11.03 27.97
N ALA A 343 -6.69 11.62 27.66
CA ALA A 343 -6.22 12.82 28.34
C ALA A 343 -7.16 14.03 28.14
N ILE A 344 -7.77 14.15 26.95
CA ILE A 344 -8.80 15.16 26.70
C ILE A 344 -10.08 14.86 27.50
N GLU A 345 -10.54 13.60 27.54
CA GLU A 345 -11.72 13.21 28.31
C GLU A 345 -11.53 13.42 29.82
N GLU A 346 -10.34 13.17 30.36
CA GLU A 346 -9.98 13.45 31.75
C GLU A 346 -9.98 14.96 32.05
N ALA A 347 -9.38 15.77 31.18
CA ALA A 347 -9.40 17.23 31.33
C ALA A 347 -10.84 17.79 31.29
N LEU A 348 -11.70 17.25 30.42
CA LEU A 348 -13.11 17.59 30.36
C LEU A 348 -13.89 17.14 31.60
N ALA A 349 -13.52 16.01 32.20
CA ALA A 349 -14.13 15.52 33.43
C ALA A 349 -13.71 16.36 34.66
N ALA A 350 -12.47 16.86 34.69
CA ALA A 350 -11.96 17.70 35.78
C ALA A 350 -12.62 19.10 35.83
N GLU A 351 -13.08 19.63 34.70
CA GLU A 351 -13.83 20.89 34.64
C GLU A 351 -15.35 20.75 34.93
N ALA A 352 -15.89 19.53 35.01
CA ALA A 352 -17.32 19.25 35.10
C ALA A 352 -17.88 19.41 36.52
#